data_AF-A0A931GLU9-F1
#
_entry.id   AF-A0A931GLU9-F1
#
_cell.length_a   1.000
_cell.length_b   1.000
_cell.length_c   1.000
_cell.angle_alpha   90.00
_cell.angle_beta   90.00
_cell.angle_gamma   90.00
#
_symmetry.space_group_name_H-M   'P 1'
#
loop_
_entity.id
_entity.type
_entity.pdbx_description
1 polymer ?
#
loop_
_entity_poly.entity_id
_entity_poly.type
_entity_poly.pdbx_seq_one_letter_code
_entity_poly.pdbx_strand_id
1 'polypeptide(L)'
;MREISTLSRRAVLRTLGLAAGAAAGSAALASAGASAHATGATSSFSVTPTTAGGAARGPVVFVVGDSTASAYEHGLRPRTGWGQALALLTGTKASVFDYAWSGASSKSFADAGKLETVRQMMRPGDYLLISFGHNDEKTSDPDRGTDPDTTFKEYLSRYLEAARSAGAHPVLVTPVERRRFDAAGIAQTSHGEYPRAMRELAESTGTPLVDLTELSLQLWQQLGPEGTLSHFLHLEPGAHPQYPEGREDNTHFHAVGALAVARLVARDLVAQGVTPGSWFTRLEREIDPLTETYWPPERPVDAARIIDVGPGGDFTSVQAAVDSVASRSGQRTVIRIAPGEYREVVRVPSDKERVTFLGLGERPEDTVLVYDNASGTPHPEGGTYGTTGSTSIRVDAAYFHAENLTFANDFDEAAHPEITSRQAVALRLAGDYSVLRNVRCLGHQDTLYVNSPSTGVQARFLFESCFVEGDVDFIFGRGTAVFDACRIVSLDRGEANNGYVTASSVDQSIKHGYLFDGCEFASTAARRTVHLGRPWHPGGDPNAIAQVLVRDSRLGDHIMASPWTDMSGFSWTEARFAEHHNRGPGSFHSEDRPQMSVAEAAEFTREAYLAGDDGWAPQLAGTSADSVALLSYAE
;
A
#
# COMPACT_ATOMS: atom_id res chain seq x y z
N MET A 1 -12.24 -54.59 23.15
CA MET A 1 -13.60 -54.92 22.67
C MET A 1 -14.27 -53.59 22.31
N ARG A 2 -14.49 -53.36 21.00
CA ARG A 2 -15.14 -52.20 20.31
C ARG A 2 -14.38 -50.86 20.39
N GLU A 3 -13.61 -50.47 19.37
CA GLU A 3 -13.96 -49.77 18.11
C GLU A 3 -14.64 -48.41 18.30
N ILE A 4 -13.91 -47.33 18.00
CA ILE A 4 -14.44 -46.09 17.42
C ILE A 4 -13.49 -45.67 16.30
N SER A 5 -13.96 -45.83 15.06
CA SER A 5 -13.24 -45.54 13.83
C SER A 5 -13.27 -44.06 13.47
N THR A 6 -12.15 -43.61 12.94
CA THR A 6 -11.91 -42.34 12.25
C THR A 6 -12.93 -42.06 11.13
N LEU A 7 -13.53 -40.87 11.14
CA LEU A 7 -14.32 -40.35 10.02
C LEU A 7 -13.44 -39.44 9.15
N SER A 8 -13.32 -39.79 7.87
CA SER A 8 -12.60 -39.06 6.83
C SER A 8 -13.28 -37.71 6.49
N ARG A 9 -12.46 -36.67 6.25
CA ARG A 9 -12.79 -35.25 6.00
C ARG A 9 -13.66 -34.94 4.75
N ARG A 10 -14.22 -35.94 4.06
CA ARG A 10 -15.14 -35.72 2.92
C ARG A 10 -16.58 -35.35 3.28
N ALA A 11 -16.95 -35.29 4.57
CA ALA A 11 -18.34 -35.13 5.00
C ALA A 11 -18.75 -33.72 5.47
N VAL A 12 -17.86 -32.72 5.51
CA VAL A 12 -18.19 -31.38 6.04
C VAL A 12 -18.61 -30.37 4.95
N LEU A 13 -18.41 -30.68 3.66
CA LEU A 13 -18.71 -29.76 2.54
C LEU A 13 -20.00 -30.08 1.75
N ARG A 14 -20.99 -30.78 2.33
CA ARG A 14 -22.24 -31.13 1.62
C ARG A 14 -23.57 -30.78 2.29
N THR A 15 -23.57 -29.90 3.29
CA THR A 15 -24.83 -29.38 3.85
C THR A 15 -24.81 -27.86 3.87
N LEU A 16 -25.14 -27.27 2.71
CA LEU A 16 -26.00 -26.10 2.53
C LEU A 16 -26.08 -25.80 1.02
N GLY A 17 -26.77 -26.69 0.29
CA GLY A 17 -27.04 -26.52 -1.13
C GLY A 17 -28.17 -27.42 -1.58
N LEU A 18 -29.21 -26.80 -2.14
CA LEU A 18 -30.35 -27.34 -2.88
C LEU A 18 -31.62 -27.73 -2.10
N ALA A 19 -32.61 -26.84 -2.20
CA ALA A 19 -33.93 -27.24 -2.68
C ALA A 19 -34.38 -26.25 -3.76
N ALA A 20 -34.21 -26.65 -5.03
CA ALA A 20 -34.95 -26.08 -6.15
C ALA A 20 -36.30 -26.80 -6.25
N GLY A 21 -37.38 -26.04 -6.37
CA GLY A 21 -38.72 -26.56 -6.69
C GLY A 21 -39.46 -25.53 -7.52
N ALA A 22 -39.54 -25.78 -8.83
CA ALA A 22 -40.25 -24.96 -9.80
C ALA A 22 -41.77 -25.21 -9.75
N ALA A 23 -42.57 -24.16 -9.96
CA ALA A 23 -43.87 -24.24 -10.66
C ALA A 23 -44.31 -22.86 -11.14
N ALA A 24 -44.74 -22.80 -12.40
CA ALA A 24 -45.21 -21.64 -13.15
C ALA A 24 -46.65 -21.23 -12.79
N GLY A 25 -47.03 -19.98 -13.11
CA GLY A 25 -48.43 -19.56 -13.16
C GLY A 25 -48.65 -18.06 -13.26
N SER A 26 -48.94 -17.58 -14.45
CA SER A 26 -49.36 -16.21 -14.80
C SER A 26 -50.73 -15.85 -14.23
N ALA A 27 -50.97 -14.59 -13.78
CA ALA A 27 -52.18 -13.81 -14.09
C ALA A 27 -52.24 -12.42 -13.41
N ALA A 28 -52.51 -11.44 -14.27
CA ALA A 28 -53.09 -10.10 -14.16
C ALA A 28 -53.85 -9.60 -12.89
N LEU A 29 -53.66 -8.29 -12.64
CA LEU A 29 -54.62 -7.21 -12.33
C LEU A 29 -55.86 -7.51 -11.45
N ALA A 30 -56.03 -6.77 -10.35
CA ALA A 30 -57.08 -5.77 -10.19
C ALA A 30 -57.17 -5.19 -8.76
N SER A 31 -57.73 -3.99 -8.71
CA SER A 31 -57.88 -3.04 -7.62
C SER A 31 -58.98 -3.33 -6.59
N ALA A 32 -58.83 -2.64 -5.45
CA ALA A 32 -59.86 -2.00 -4.61
C ALA A 32 -60.54 -2.79 -3.47
N GLY A 33 -60.55 -2.15 -2.28
CA GLY A 33 -61.78 -2.04 -1.49
C GLY A 33 -61.79 -2.56 -0.05
N ALA A 34 -61.49 -1.66 0.90
CA ALA A 34 -62.21 -1.43 2.16
C ALA A 34 -62.21 -2.47 3.31
N SER A 35 -61.51 -2.06 4.38
CA SER A 35 -61.92 -1.97 5.81
C SER A 35 -62.49 -3.19 6.56
N ALA A 36 -61.77 -3.60 7.61
CA ALA A 36 -62.34 -3.84 8.95
C ALA A 36 -61.23 -3.82 10.02
N HIS A 37 -61.48 -3.07 11.10
CA HIS A 37 -60.68 -3.05 12.33
C HIS A 37 -60.73 -4.39 13.07
N ALA A 38 -59.57 -4.90 13.50
CA ALA A 38 -59.47 -5.70 14.72
C ALA A 38 -58.03 -5.60 15.27
N THR A 39 -57.96 -5.12 16.50
CA THR A 39 -56.76 -4.87 17.31
C THR A 39 -56.10 -6.16 17.78
N GLY A 40 -54.81 -6.32 17.53
CA GLY A 40 -53.98 -7.39 18.09
C GLY A 40 -52.51 -6.99 18.02
N ALA A 41 -51.87 -6.85 19.17
CA ALA A 41 -50.53 -6.30 19.33
C ALA A 41 -49.45 -7.18 18.65
N THR A 42 -48.67 -6.56 17.77
CA THR A 42 -47.36 -7.03 17.35
C THR A 42 -46.41 -5.83 17.39
N SER A 43 -45.39 -5.92 18.23
CA SER A 43 -44.28 -4.96 18.29
C SER A 43 -43.55 -4.94 16.96
N SER A 44 -43.87 -3.98 16.11
CA SER A 44 -43.07 -3.64 14.93
C SER A 44 -41.79 -2.98 15.42
N PHE A 45 -40.66 -3.68 15.31
CA PHE A 45 -39.37 -3.01 15.25
C PHE A 45 -39.36 -2.15 13.99
N SER A 46 -39.59 -0.85 14.14
CA SER A 46 -39.17 0.11 13.14
C SER A 46 -37.64 0.09 13.14
N VAL A 47 -37.05 -0.64 12.20
CA VAL A 47 -35.68 -0.34 11.79
C VAL A 47 -35.78 1.00 11.06
N THR A 48 -35.70 2.08 11.82
CA THR A 48 -35.19 3.34 11.29
C THR A 48 -33.87 2.96 10.61
N PRO A 49 -33.65 3.31 9.33
CA PRO A 49 -32.31 3.17 8.78
C PRO A 49 -31.44 4.03 9.68
N THR A 50 -30.61 3.38 10.49
CA THR A 50 -29.45 4.03 11.05
C THR A 50 -28.62 4.36 9.83
N THR A 51 -28.83 5.55 9.27
CA THR A 51 -27.76 6.27 8.58
C THR A 51 -26.59 6.15 9.53
N ALA A 52 -25.63 5.28 9.20
CA ALA A 52 -24.34 5.30 9.84
C ALA A 52 -23.92 6.76 9.74
N GLY A 53 -23.98 7.47 10.87
CA GLY A 53 -23.54 8.84 10.95
C GLY A 53 -22.06 8.79 10.67
N GLY A 54 -21.70 8.94 9.39
CA GLY A 54 -20.32 9.02 8.97
C GLY A 54 -19.71 10.12 9.81
N ALA A 55 -18.72 9.76 10.62
CA ALA A 55 -18.00 10.74 11.42
C ALA A 55 -17.66 11.93 10.51
N ALA A 56 -18.07 13.13 10.89
CA ALA A 56 -17.87 14.32 10.07
C ALA A 56 -16.36 14.46 9.80
N ARG A 57 -15.93 14.20 8.56
CA ARG A 57 -14.53 14.39 8.18
C ARG A 57 -14.19 15.87 8.37
N GLY A 58 -13.00 16.16 8.89
CA GLY A 58 -12.50 17.53 8.94
C GLY A 58 -12.36 18.13 7.53
N PRO A 59 -12.20 19.45 7.40
CA PRO A 59 -11.99 20.11 6.11
C PRO A 59 -10.78 19.55 5.36
N VAL A 60 -10.93 19.40 4.06
CA VAL A 60 -9.87 18.94 3.16
C VAL A 60 -9.43 20.10 2.27
N VAL A 61 -8.10 20.28 2.17
CA VAL A 61 -7.47 21.18 1.20
C VAL A 61 -7.09 20.36 -0.04
N PHE A 62 -7.91 20.43 -1.08
CA PHE A 62 -7.64 19.85 -2.38
C PHE A 62 -6.62 20.71 -3.13
N VAL A 63 -5.62 20.09 -3.73
CA VAL A 63 -4.63 20.74 -4.61
C VAL A 63 -4.77 20.18 -6.01
N VAL A 64 -5.02 21.06 -6.98
CA VAL A 64 -4.97 20.73 -8.41
C VAL A 64 -3.97 21.64 -9.09
N GLY A 65 -3.23 21.10 -10.06
CA GLY A 65 -2.16 21.85 -10.69
C GLY A 65 -1.27 21.01 -11.59
N ASP A 66 -0.14 21.59 -11.95
CA ASP A 66 0.87 21.00 -12.81
C ASP A 66 1.96 20.19 -12.05
N SER A 67 3.08 19.94 -12.71
CA SER A 67 4.20 19.13 -12.20
C SER A 67 4.92 19.73 -10.99
N THR A 68 4.76 21.03 -10.72
CA THR A 68 5.38 21.67 -9.55
C THR A 68 4.57 21.45 -8.28
N ALA A 69 3.28 21.21 -8.40
CA ALA A 69 2.38 20.88 -7.29
C ALA A 69 2.27 19.37 -7.06
N SER A 70 2.35 18.54 -8.11
CA SER A 70 1.97 17.12 -8.09
C SER A 70 2.74 16.22 -7.12
N ALA A 71 2.02 15.27 -6.54
CA ALA A 71 2.58 14.12 -5.86
C ALA A 71 3.38 13.22 -6.82
N TYR A 72 4.52 12.73 -6.34
CA TYR A 72 5.38 11.79 -7.05
C TYR A 72 5.53 10.49 -6.27
N GLU A 73 5.55 9.38 -7.01
CA GLU A 73 5.73 8.06 -6.42
C GLU A 73 7.14 7.83 -5.85
N HIS A 74 7.28 6.82 -5.00
CA HIS A 74 8.53 6.36 -4.40
C HIS A 74 9.69 6.23 -5.39
N GLY A 75 9.41 5.70 -6.58
CA GLY A 75 10.41 5.54 -7.65
C GLY A 75 11.00 6.84 -8.21
N LEU A 76 10.46 8.01 -7.86
CA LEU A 76 10.91 9.32 -8.34
C LEU A 76 11.51 10.21 -7.24
N ARG A 77 11.60 9.73 -5.99
CA ARG A 77 12.28 10.43 -4.88
C ARG A 77 13.72 10.79 -5.29
N PRO A 78 14.23 12.02 -5.02
CA PRO A 78 13.68 13.03 -4.12
C PRO A 78 12.82 14.10 -4.80
N ARG A 79 12.31 13.85 -6.01
CA ARG A 79 11.44 14.79 -6.71
C ARG A 79 10.10 14.90 -5.99
N THR A 80 9.72 16.11 -5.57
CA THR A 80 8.49 16.33 -4.79
C THR A 80 7.75 17.57 -5.30
N GLY A 81 6.42 17.52 -5.32
CA GLY A 81 5.59 18.70 -5.56
C GLY A 81 5.29 19.45 -4.26
N TRP A 82 5.09 20.77 -4.33
CA TRP A 82 4.74 21.54 -3.13
C TRP A 82 3.37 21.13 -2.55
N GLY A 83 2.45 20.62 -3.39
CA GLY A 83 1.16 20.07 -2.94
C GLY A 83 1.35 18.85 -2.06
N GLN A 84 2.22 17.92 -2.48
CA GLN A 84 2.63 16.75 -1.69
C GLN A 84 3.26 17.16 -0.36
N ALA A 85 4.16 18.16 -0.37
CA ALA A 85 4.82 18.64 0.85
C ALA A 85 3.89 19.43 1.78
N LEU A 86 2.79 19.99 1.28
CA LEU A 86 1.83 20.77 2.09
C LEU A 86 1.23 19.94 3.23
N ALA A 87 1.02 18.64 3.00
CA ALA A 87 0.49 17.72 4.01
C ALA A 87 1.36 17.68 5.29
N LEU A 88 2.68 17.84 5.15
CA LEU A 88 3.64 17.83 6.26
C LEU A 88 3.44 18.98 7.24
N LEU A 89 2.87 20.09 6.77
CA LEU A 89 2.65 21.30 7.55
C LEU A 89 1.35 21.22 8.36
N THR A 90 0.45 20.30 8.00
CA THR A 90 -0.87 20.16 8.63
C THR A 90 -0.82 19.39 9.95
N GLY A 91 -1.76 19.74 10.84
CA GLY A 91 -2.07 18.97 12.06
C GLY A 91 -3.26 18.05 11.86
N THR A 92 -3.90 17.63 12.95
CA THR A 92 -5.09 16.76 12.90
C THR A 92 -6.40 17.49 12.59
N LYS A 93 -6.35 18.81 12.36
CA LYS A 93 -7.54 19.66 12.17
C LYS A 93 -7.98 19.84 10.72
N ALA A 94 -7.11 19.49 9.78
CA ALA A 94 -7.38 19.49 8.35
C ALA A 94 -6.49 18.44 7.68
N SER A 95 -6.84 18.05 6.46
CA SER A 95 -6.03 17.14 5.64
C SER A 95 -5.79 17.75 4.27
N VAL A 96 -4.73 17.31 3.58
CA VAL A 96 -4.43 17.75 2.21
C VAL A 96 -4.72 16.61 1.25
N PHE A 97 -5.37 16.92 0.13
CA PHE A 97 -5.52 16.00 -0.99
C PHE A 97 -4.83 16.56 -2.23
N ASP A 98 -3.63 16.06 -2.51
CA ASP A 98 -2.91 16.44 -3.72
C ASP A 98 -3.34 15.58 -4.91
N TYR A 99 -4.05 16.22 -5.83
CA TYR A 99 -4.50 15.64 -7.10
C TYR A 99 -3.94 16.42 -8.30
N ALA A 100 -2.83 17.14 -8.12
CA ALA A 100 -2.14 17.79 -9.22
C ALA A 100 -1.49 16.75 -10.16
N TRP A 101 -1.43 17.09 -11.45
CA TRP A 101 -1.04 16.16 -12.50
C TRP A 101 0.19 16.66 -13.24
N SER A 102 1.29 15.91 -13.10
CA SER A 102 2.55 16.25 -13.76
C SER A 102 2.39 16.32 -15.28
N GLY A 103 2.74 17.48 -15.85
CA GLY A 103 2.62 17.77 -17.29
C GLY A 103 1.27 18.32 -17.74
N ALA A 104 0.30 18.49 -16.83
CA ALA A 104 -0.99 19.05 -17.16
C ALA A 104 -0.98 20.59 -17.22
N SER A 105 -1.83 21.15 -18.09
CA SER A 105 -2.26 22.55 -18.06
C SER A 105 -3.67 22.67 -17.48
N SER A 106 -4.14 23.89 -17.24
CA SER A 106 -5.53 24.13 -16.81
C SER A 106 -6.55 23.50 -17.76
N LYS A 107 -6.24 23.51 -19.06
CA LYS A 107 -7.02 22.87 -20.13
C LYS A 107 -6.93 21.35 -20.07
N SER A 108 -5.73 20.79 -20.20
CA SER A 108 -5.57 19.34 -20.38
C SER A 108 -6.07 18.56 -19.15
N PHE A 109 -5.96 19.13 -17.95
CA PHE A 109 -6.49 18.55 -16.73
C PHE A 109 -8.03 18.48 -16.74
N ALA A 110 -8.68 19.56 -17.14
CA ALA A 110 -10.14 19.62 -17.25
C ALA A 110 -10.66 18.70 -18.35
N ASP A 111 -10.03 18.73 -19.53
CA ASP A 111 -10.42 17.91 -20.69
C ASP A 111 -10.24 16.41 -20.44
N ALA A 112 -9.31 16.03 -19.55
CA ALA A 112 -9.12 14.65 -19.09
C ALA A 112 -10.14 14.20 -18.02
N GLY A 113 -11.12 15.04 -17.67
CA GLY A 113 -12.16 14.74 -16.67
C GLY A 113 -11.70 14.81 -15.21
N LYS A 114 -10.45 15.19 -14.94
CA LYS A 114 -9.87 15.20 -13.59
C LYS A 114 -10.51 16.25 -12.68
N LEU A 115 -10.95 17.38 -13.23
CA LEU A 115 -11.70 18.39 -12.48
C LEU A 115 -13.02 17.83 -11.95
N GLU A 116 -13.75 17.05 -12.76
CA GLU A 116 -15.01 16.46 -12.35
C GLU A 116 -14.81 15.40 -11.25
N THR A 117 -13.75 14.59 -11.36
CA THR A 117 -13.35 13.65 -10.29
C THR A 117 -13.15 14.37 -8.95
N VAL A 118 -12.39 15.48 -8.94
CA VAL A 118 -12.17 16.26 -7.71
C VAL A 118 -13.46 16.90 -7.22
N ARG A 119 -14.31 17.42 -8.11
CA ARG A 119 -15.59 18.03 -7.77
C ARG A 119 -16.52 17.06 -7.03
N GLN A 120 -16.56 15.80 -7.46
CA GLN A 120 -17.38 14.76 -6.82
C GLN A 120 -16.88 14.38 -5.42
N MET A 121 -15.58 14.56 -5.14
CA MET A 121 -14.98 14.27 -3.84
C MET A 121 -15.14 15.41 -2.81
N MET A 122 -15.28 16.65 -3.28
CA MET A 122 -15.42 17.84 -2.43
C MET A 122 -16.75 17.84 -1.66
N ARG A 123 -16.71 18.36 -0.43
CA ARG A 123 -17.88 18.61 0.42
C ARG A 123 -17.92 20.09 0.83
N PRO A 124 -19.09 20.59 1.29
CA PRO A 124 -19.18 21.95 1.80
C PRO A 124 -18.15 22.23 2.91
N GLY A 125 -17.43 23.34 2.79
CA GLY A 125 -16.36 23.75 3.72
C GLY A 125 -14.95 23.23 3.38
N ASP A 126 -14.81 22.40 2.33
CA ASP A 126 -13.49 22.06 1.77
C ASP A 126 -12.89 23.24 0.99
N TYR A 127 -11.61 23.13 0.63
CA TYR A 127 -10.87 24.16 -0.11
C TYR A 127 -10.27 23.56 -1.38
N LEU A 128 -10.22 24.35 -2.47
CA LEU A 128 -9.58 23.96 -3.72
C LEU A 128 -8.49 24.97 -4.10
N LEU A 129 -7.22 24.58 -3.93
CA LEU A 129 -6.06 25.33 -4.41
C LEU A 129 -5.81 24.98 -5.89
N ILE A 130 -5.79 26.00 -6.75
CA ILE A 130 -5.71 25.85 -8.22
C ILE A 130 -4.41 26.48 -8.71
N SER A 131 -3.46 25.64 -9.15
CA SER A 131 -2.08 26.05 -9.49
C SER A 131 -1.65 25.60 -10.89
N PHE A 132 -1.97 26.42 -11.90
CA PHE A 132 -1.63 26.18 -13.31
C PHE A 132 -0.87 27.36 -13.93
N GLY A 133 -0.26 27.15 -15.10
CA GLY A 133 0.54 28.15 -15.81
C GLY A 133 1.75 27.57 -16.56
N HIS A 134 2.47 26.62 -15.97
CA HIS A 134 3.73 26.09 -16.56
C HIS A 134 3.54 25.40 -17.90
N ASN A 135 2.41 24.72 -18.09
CA ASN A 135 2.11 23.99 -19.32
C ASN A 135 1.11 24.74 -20.20
N ASP A 136 0.37 25.70 -19.63
CA ASP A 136 -0.53 26.59 -20.33
C ASP A 136 0.23 27.49 -21.32
N GLU A 137 1.44 27.93 -20.96
CA GLU A 137 2.32 28.73 -21.83
C GLU A 137 2.83 28.00 -23.08
N LYS A 138 2.60 26.68 -23.21
CA LYS A 138 2.98 25.89 -24.38
C LYS A 138 1.97 26.07 -25.52
N THR A 139 1.83 27.29 -26.02
CA THR A 139 0.83 27.67 -27.03
C THR A 139 0.96 26.94 -28.38
N SER A 140 2.11 26.31 -28.66
CA SER A 140 2.31 25.44 -29.81
C SER A 140 1.75 24.02 -29.64
N ASP A 141 1.45 23.61 -28.41
CA ASP A 141 0.83 22.34 -28.07
C ASP A 141 -0.69 22.54 -27.98
N PRO A 142 -1.49 22.11 -28.96
CA PRO A 142 -2.92 22.37 -28.96
C PRO A 142 -3.67 21.68 -27.82
N ASP A 143 -3.10 20.63 -27.21
CA ASP A 143 -3.74 19.89 -26.12
C ASP A 143 -3.53 20.57 -24.77
N ARG A 144 -2.48 21.38 -24.64
CA ARG A 144 -2.09 22.03 -23.38
C ARG A 144 -2.17 23.54 -23.40
N GLY A 145 -1.77 24.16 -24.50
CA GLY A 145 -1.65 25.59 -24.65
C GLY A 145 -2.98 26.31 -24.43
N THR A 146 -2.92 27.42 -23.71
CA THR A 146 -4.03 28.37 -23.59
C THR A 146 -3.56 29.78 -23.95
N ASP A 147 -4.49 30.72 -24.03
CA ASP A 147 -4.22 32.14 -24.19
C ASP A 147 -4.52 32.84 -22.85
N PRO A 148 -3.58 33.62 -22.30
CA PRO A 148 -3.69 34.16 -20.95
C PRO A 148 -4.88 35.11 -20.78
N ASP A 149 -5.23 35.90 -21.80
CA ASP A 149 -6.30 36.89 -21.70
C ASP A 149 -7.70 36.30 -21.96
N THR A 150 -7.78 35.09 -22.53
CA THR A 150 -9.03 34.40 -22.87
C THR A 150 -9.11 33.00 -22.26
N THR A 151 -8.70 31.98 -23.00
CA THR A 151 -8.96 30.57 -22.67
C THR A 151 -8.35 30.13 -21.33
N PHE A 152 -7.23 30.70 -20.88
CA PHE A 152 -6.69 30.42 -19.55
C PHE A 152 -7.66 30.83 -18.45
N LYS A 153 -8.19 32.07 -18.53
CA LYS A 153 -9.20 32.57 -17.57
C LYS A 153 -10.50 31.78 -17.67
N GLU A 154 -10.91 31.37 -18.87
CA GLU A 154 -12.09 30.52 -19.08
C GLU A 154 -11.93 29.17 -18.38
N TYR A 155 -10.78 28.50 -18.54
CA TYR A 155 -10.53 27.23 -17.86
C TYR A 155 -10.47 27.42 -16.35
N LEU A 156 -9.68 28.38 -15.83
CA LEU A 156 -9.62 28.67 -14.39
C LEU A 156 -11.01 28.94 -13.81
N SER A 157 -11.88 29.67 -14.53
CA SER A 157 -13.27 29.93 -14.10
C SER A 157 -14.08 28.65 -13.89
N ARG A 158 -13.84 27.60 -14.68
CA ARG A 158 -14.49 26.28 -14.47
C ARG A 158 -14.09 25.65 -13.14
N TYR A 159 -12.83 25.80 -12.72
CA TYR A 159 -12.38 25.31 -11.41
C TYR A 159 -13.04 26.08 -10.26
N LEU A 160 -13.16 27.42 -10.40
CA LEU A 160 -13.86 28.26 -9.42
C LEU A 160 -15.32 27.84 -9.28
N GLU A 161 -16.00 27.61 -10.40
CA GLU A 161 -17.40 27.17 -10.44
C GLU A 161 -17.57 25.76 -9.85
N ALA A 162 -16.70 24.82 -10.21
CA ALA A 162 -16.71 23.47 -9.66
C ALA A 162 -16.60 23.48 -8.12
N ALA A 163 -15.65 24.21 -7.55
CA ALA A 163 -15.50 24.35 -6.10
C ALA A 163 -16.75 24.97 -5.45
N ARG A 164 -17.21 26.11 -5.97
CA ARG A 164 -18.39 26.82 -5.44
C ARG A 164 -19.65 25.96 -5.50
N SER A 165 -19.84 25.19 -6.58
CA SER A 165 -20.98 24.28 -6.75
C SER A 165 -21.00 23.13 -5.73
N ALA A 166 -19.82 22.70 -5.26
CA ALA A 166 -19.67 21.70 -4.20
C ALA A 166 -19.74 22.30 -2.77
N GLY A 167 -19.92 23.63 -2.66
CA GLY A 167 -19.86 24.34 -1.37
C GLY A 167 -18.44 24.52 -0.82
N ALA A 168 -17.42 24.30 -1.64
CA ALA A 168 -16.01 24.47 -1.30
C ALA A 168 -15.52 25.90 -1.61
N HIS A 169 -14.40 26.28 -0.99
CA HIS A 169 -13.76 27.57 -1.12
C HIS A 169 -12.60 27.51 -2.14
N PRO A 170 -12.74 28.08 -3.35
CA PRO A 170 -11.64 28.12 -4.30
C PRO A 170 -10.58 29.15 -3.90
N VAL A 171 -9.32 28.84 -4.20
CA VAL A 171 -8.17 29.75 -4.07
C VAL A 171 -7.29 29.59 -5.30
N LEU A 172 -6.95 30.70 -5.94
CA LEU A 172 -6.00 30.72 -7.06
C LEU A 172 -4.58 30.78 -6.52
N VAL A 173 -3.67 30.00 -7.09
CA VAL A 173 -2.24 30.01 -6.74
C VAL A 173 -1.46 30.25 -8.02
N THR A 174 -0.77 31.38 -8.14
CA THR A 174 0.00 31.72 -9.35
C THR A 174 1.13 30.71 -9.57
N PRO A 175 1.60 30.47 -10.82
CA PRO A 175 2.63 29.47 -11.06
C PRO A 175 3.94 29.86 -10.36
N VAL A 176 4.52 28.91 -9.60
CA VAL A 176 5.81 29.08 -8.92
C VAL A 176 6.93 29.35 -9.92
N GLU A 177 7.86 30.26 -9.62
CA GLU A 177 8.93 30.60 -10.56
C GLU A 177 9.95 29.47 -10.71
N ARG A 178 10.41 29.28 -11.97
CA ARG A 178 11.52 28.38 -12.28
C ARG A 178 12.84 28.94 -11.77
N ARG A 179 13.83 28.07 -11.58
CA ARG A 179 15.19 28.50 -11.27
C ARG A 179 15.82 29.20 -12.47
N ARG A 180 15.75 30.54 -12.50
CA ARG A 180 16.32 31.38 -13.55
C ARG A 180 16.98 32.61 -12.96
N PHE A 181 18.24 32.82 -13.31
CA PHE A 181 19.03 33.97 -12.88
C PHE A 181 19.72 34.60 -14.10
N ASP A 182 19.90 35.91 -14.08
CA ASP A 182 20.76 36.59 -15.03
C ASP A 182 22.25 36.49 -14.62
N ALA A 183 23.14 37.08 -15.43
CA ALA A 183 24.58 37.04 -15.17
C ALA A 183 25.01 37.78 -13.88
N ALA A 184 24.16 38.64 -13.32
CA ALA A 184 24.38 39.33 -12.05
C ALA A 184 23.80 38.55 -10.85
N GLY A 185 23.19 37.39 -11.08
CA GLY A 185 22.55 36.59 -10.02
C GLY A 185 21.18 37.12 -9.62
N ILE A 186 20.52 37.92 -10.45
CA ILE A 186 19.18 38.43 -10.20
C ILE A 186 18.15 37.43 -10.70
N ALA A 187 17.23 37.03 -9.82
CA ALA A 187 16.16 36.08 -10.15
C ALA A 187 15.22 36.67 -11.22
N GLN A 188 14.84 35.85 -12.19
CA GLN A 188 14.05 36.27 -13.35
C GLN A 188 12.69 35.58 -13.37
N THR A 189 11.68 36.29 -13.88
CA THR A 189 10.36 35.69 -14.11
C THR A 189 10.39 34.71 -15.29
N SER A 190 9.49 33.74 -15.27
CA SER A 190 9.50 32.62 -16.23
C SER A 190 8.16 32.29 -16.88
N HIS A 191 7.05 32.93 -16.47
CA HIS A 191 5.69 32.58 -16.90
C HIS A 191 4.94 33.65 -17.70
N GLY A 192 5.64 34.69 -18.16
CA GLY A 192 5.05 35.78 -18.97
C GLY A 192 3.78 36.38 -18.37
N GLU A 193 2.70 36.41 -19.16
CA GLU A 193 1.43 37.06 -18.83
C GLU A 193 0.48 36.22 -17.95
N TYR A 194 0.77 34.92 -17.73
CA TYR A 194 -0.13 34.01 -17.01
C TYR A 194 -0.37 34.41 -15.54
N PRO A 195 0.65 34.83 -14.75
CA PRO A 195 0.42 35.35 -13.41
C PRO A 195 -0.47 36.60 -13.41
N ARG A 196 -0.30 37.52 -14.37
CA ARG A 196 -1.17 38.71 -14.50
C ARG A 196 -2.62 38.28 -14.76
N ALA A 197 -2.84 37.40 -15.72
CA ALA A 197 -4.18 36.90 -16.06
C ALA A 197 -4.89 36.26 -14.85
N MET A 198 -4.17 35.49 -14.05
CA MET A 198 -4.72 34.87 -12.84
C MET A 198 -5.06 35.91 -11.75
N ARG A 199 -4.21 36.93 -11.55
CA ARG A 199 -4.50 38.06 -10.64
C ARG A 199 -5.76 38.82 -11.06
N GLU A 200 -5.91 39.14 -12.34
CA GLU A 200 -7.10 39.83 -12.87
C GLU A 200 -8.37 39.00 -12.68
N LEU A 201 -8.29 37.67 -12.86
CA LEU A 201 -9.41 36.78 -12.61
C LEU A 201 -9.76 36.71 -11.11
N ALA A 202 -8.76 36.64 -10.24
CA ALA A 202 -8.96 36.65 -8.79
C ALA A 202 -9.69 37.92 -8.33
N GLU A 203 -9.22 39.09 -8.78
CA GLU A 203 -9.81 40.39 -8.48
C GLU A 203 -11.24 40.50 -8.99
N SER A 204 -11.49 40.18 -10.27
CA SER A 204 -12.81 40.30 -10.89
C SER A 204 -13.86 39.33 -10.30
N THR A 205 -13.43 38.20 -9.74
CA THR A 205 -14.32 37.18 -9.16
C THR A 205 -14.39 37.21 -7.63
N GLY A 206 -13.61 38.08 -6.99
CA GLY A 206 -13.46 38.12 -5.53
C GLY A 206 -12.88 36.83 -4.94
N THR A 207 -12.09 36.08 -5.71
CA THR A 207 -11.48 34.83 -5.25
C THR A 207 -10.14 35.12 -4.57
N PRO A 208 -9.86 34.57 -3.38
CA PRO A 208 -8.54 34.69 -2.77
C PRO A 208 -7.42 34.17 -3.67
N LEU A 209 -6.25 34.81 -3.62
CA LEU A 209 -5.10 34.45 -4.43
C LEU A 209 -3.83 34.40 -3.59
N VAL A 210 -3.10 33.30 -3.70
CA VAL A 210 -1.71 33.18 -3.23
C VAL A 210 -0.81 33.56 -4.40
N ASP A 211 -0.07 34.67 -4.28
CA ASP A 211 0.86 35.11 -5.31
C ASP A 211 2.21 34.37 -5.22
N LEU A 212 2.16 33.07 -5.48
CA LEU A 212 3.33 32.20 -5.38
C LEU A 212 4.42 32.57 -6.39
N THR A 213 4.07 33.16 -7.55
CA THR A 213 5.04 33.76 -8.47
C THR A 213 5.91 34.80 -7.77
N GLU A 214 5.30 35.80 -7.10
CA GLU A 214 6.06 36.83 -6.38
C GLU A 214 6.83 36.24 -5.19
N LEU A 215 6.16 35.43 -4.36
CA LEU A 215 6.76 34.85 -3.15
C LEU A 215 7.96 33.96 -3.47
N SER A 216 7.87 33.14 -4.54
CA SER A 216 8.98 32.28 -4.95
C SER A 216 10.12 33.05 -5.61
N LEU A 217 9.84 34.08 -6.41
CA LEU A 217 10.86 34.95 -6.99
C LEU A 217 11.71 35.61 -5.88
N GLN A 218 11.06 36.10 -4.82
CA GLN A 218 11.74 36.67 -3.65
C GLN A 218 12.60 35.64 -2.93
N LEU A 219 12.09 34.41 -2.72
CA LEU A 219 12.85 33.33 -2.11
C LEU A 219 14.08 32.95 -2.96
N TRP A 220 13.92 32.81 -4.28
CA TRP A 220 15.03 32.52 -5.18
C TRP A 220 16.07 33.65 -5.20
N GLN A 221 15.63 34.90 -5.16
CA GLN A 221 16.54 36.05 -5.05
C GLN A 221 17.32 36.03 -3.73
N GLN A 222 16.67 35.67 -2.62
CA GLN A 222 17.29 35.59 -1.30
C GLN A 222 18.34 34.47 -1.24
N LEU A 223 18.04 33.30 -1.80
CA LEU A 223 18.93 32.14 -1.82
C LEU A 223 20.06 32.27 -2.84
N GLY A 224 19.80 32.97 -3.95
CA GLY A 224 20.72 33.13 -5.07
C GLY A 224 20.95 31.84 -5.87
N PRO A 225 21.79 31.90 -6.92
CA PRO A 225 22.04 30.75 -7.80
C PRO A 225 22.53 29.51 -7.06
N GLU A 226 23.52 29.63 -6.17
CA GLU A 226 24.09 28.50 -5.45
C GLU A 226 23.11 27.92 -4.41
N GLY A 227 22.47 28.78 -3.60
CA GLY A 227 21.56 28.35 -2.55
C GLY A 227 20.30 27.65 -3.06
N THR A 228 19.93 27.89 -4.33
CA THR A 228 18.77 27.24 -4.97
C THR A 228 19.06 25.82 -5.49
N LEU A 229 20.32 25.39 -5.60
CA LEU A 229 20.66 24.04 -6.06
C LEU A 229 20.04 22.95 -5.16
N SER A 230 19.99 23.16 -3.84
CA SER A 230 19.37 22.20 -2.90
C SER A 230 17.83 22.19 -2.92
N HIS A 231 17.22 23.20 -3.53
CA HIS A 231 15.76 23.35 -3.58
C HIS A 231 15.18 22.75 -4.87
N PHE A 232 15.91 22.88 -5.97
CA PHE A 232 15.54 22.27 -7.24
C PHE A 232 16.13 20.86 -7.36
N LEU A 233 15.65 20.06 -8.31
CA LEU A 233 16.12 18.70 -8.54
C LEU A 233 17.46 18.73 -9.28
N HIS A 234 18.49 19.15 -8.54
CA HIS A 234 19.90 19.14 -8.91
C HIS A 234 20.60 18.09 -8.05
N LEU A 235 21.08 17.04 -8.70
CA LEU A 235 21.72 15.88 -8.08
C LEU A 235 22.97 15.55 -8.88
N GLU A 236 24.09 15.43 -8.19
CA GLU A 236 25.32 14.88 -8.78
C GLU A 236 25.14 13.38 -9.09
N PRO A 237 25.87 12.83 -10.07
CA PRO A 237 25.92 11.39 -10.31
C PRO A 237 26.24 10.61 -9.03
N GLY A 238 25.47 9.57 -8.75
CA GLY A 238 25.59 8.73 -7.55
C GLY A 238 25.05 9.36 -6.25
N ALA A 239 24.52 10.59 -6.26
CA ALA A 239 24.00 11.23 -5.05
C ALA A 239 22.68 10.62 -4.55
N HIS A 240 21.89 9.97 -5.43
CA HIS A 240 20.63 9.35 -5.05
C HIS A 240 20.34 8.08 -5.87
N PRO A 241 19.90 6.96 -5.26
CA PRO A 241 19.76 5.68 -5.96
C PRO A 241 18.78 5.69 -7.13
N GLN A 242 17.70 6.47 -7.04
CA GLN A 242 16.71 6.65 -8.12
C GLN A 242 17.21 7.55 -9.28
N TYR A 243 18.31 8.27 -9.08
CA TYR A 243 18.94 9.14 -10.09
C TYR A 243 20.44 8.82 -10.18
N PRO A 244 20.82 7.60 -10.62
CA PRO A 244 22.22 7.15 -10.59
C PRO A 244 23.14 8.04 -11.43
N GLU A 245 22.64 8.57 -12.55
CA GLU A 245 23.36 9.49 -13.44
C GLU A 245 23.28 10.96 -13.01
N GLY A 246 22.67 11.23 -11.85
CA GLY A 246 22.36 12.59 -11.41
C GLY A 246 21.20 13.20 -12.21
N ARG A 247 20.95 14.48 -11.97
CA ARG A 247 19.88 15.25 -12.61
C ARG A 247 20.16 16.74 -12.48
N GLU A 248 19.97 17.50 -13.55
CA GLU A 248 19.88 18.97 -13.48
C GLU A 248 18.52 19.41 -13.99
N ASP A 249 17.66 19.89 -13.10
CA ASP A 249 16.30 20.29 -13.44
C ASP A 249 15.95 21.61 -12.72
N ASN A 250 15.75 22.68 -13.51
CA ASN A 250 15.44 24.01 -13.01
C ASN A 250 13.92 24.28 -12.82
N THR A 251 13.08 23.24 -12.94
CA THR A 251 11.62 23.36 -12.79
C THR A 251 11.10 22.55 -11.61
N HIS A 252 11.55 21.30 -11.47
CA HIS A 252 11.05 20.42 -10.42
C HIS A 252 11.88 20.53 -9.14
N PHE A 253 11.24 20.30 -8.00
CA PHE A 253 11.88 20.45 -6.70
C PHE A 253 12.48 19.15 -6.19
N HIS A 254 13.57 19.30 -5.46
CA HIS A 254 13.96 18.37 -4.41
C HIS A 254 12.96 18.50 -3.23
N ALA A 255 12.79 17.48 -2.39
CA ALA A 255 11.87 17.48 -1.25
C ALA A 255 12.02 18.73 -0.33
N VAL A 256 13.25 19.22 -0.16
CA VAL A 256 13.57 20.46 0.56
C VAL A 256 12.94 21.69 -0.07
N GLY A 257 13.06 21.85 -1.40
CA GLY A 257 12.45 22.98 -2.10
C GLY A 257 10.93 22.90 -2.12
N ALA A 258 10.38 21.69 -2.29
CA ALA A 258 8.93 21.49 -2.23
C ALA A 258 8.35 21.93 -0.88
N LEU A 259 9.01 21.57 0.24
CA LEU A 259 8.63 22.01 1.58
C LEU A 259 8.76 23.54 1.75
N ALA A 260 9.82 24.15 1.22
CA ALA A 260 10.00 25.60 1.28
C ALA A 260 8.87 26.35 0.55
N VAL A 261 8.49 25.88 -0.65
CA VAL A 261 7.39 26.44 -1.44
C VAL A 261 6.04 26.18 -0.75
N ALA A 262 5.82 24.99 -0.19
CA ALA A 262 4.61 24.69 0.59
C ALA A 262 4.44 25.63 1.79
N ARG A 263 5.53 26.04 2.45
CA ARG A 263 5.48 27.03 3.54
C ARG A 263 5.09 28.42 3.06
N LEU A 264 5.50 28.83 1.86
CA LEU A 264 5.05 30.10 1.27
C LEU A 264 3.53 30.08 1.11
N VAL A 265 2.99 29.02 0.51
CA VAL A 265 1.54 28.85 0.30
C VAL A 265 0.78 28.85 1.63
N ALA A 266 1.20 28.02 2.59
CA ALA A 266 0.52 27.90 3.88
C ALA A 266 0.57 29.21 4.69
N ARG A 267 1.71 29.92 4.72
CA ARG A 267 1.83 31.21 5.43
C ARG A 267 0.91 32.26 4.84
N ASP A 268 0.83 32.33 3.52
CA ASP A 268 0.02 33.33 2.83
C ASP A 268 -1.49 33.05 3.02
N LEU A 269 -1.92 31.78 2.93
CA LEU A 269 -3.30 31.37 3.25
C LEU A 269 -3.72 31.77 4.67
N VAL A 270 -2.82 31.62 5.65
CA VAL A 270 -3.06 32.00 7.04
C VAL A 270 -3.06 33.52 7.22
N ALA A 271 -2.11 34.23 6.61
CA ALA A 271 -1.97 35.69 6.71
C ALA A 271 -3.18 36.43 6.13
N GLN A 272 -3.73 35.92 5.02
CA GLN A 272 -4.95 36.46 4.40
C GLN A 272 -6.24 36.06 5.14
N GLY A 273 -6.17 35.16 6.13
CA GLY A 273 -7.35 34.64 6.83
C GLY A 273 -8.20 33.69 5.99
N VAL A 274 -7.68 33.16 4.89
CA VAL A 274 -8.36 32.18 4.02
C VAL A 274 -8.56 30.86 4.76
N THR A 275 -7.53 30.44 5.51
CA THR A 275 -7.58 29.25 6.36
C THR A 275 -7.18 29.59 7.80
N PRO A 276 -7.74 28.92 8.82
CA PRO A 276 -7.28 29.08 10.20
C PRO A 276 -5.84 28.60 10.39
N GLY A 277 -5.02 29.36 11.12
CA GLY A 277 -3.66 28.93 11.50
C GLY A 277 -3.61 27.61 12.28
N SER A 278 -4.70 27.23 12.95
CA SER A 278 -4.84 25.94 13.64
C SER A 278 -4.80 24.71 12.73
N TRP A 279 -4.90 24.89 11.41
CA TRP A 279 -4.74 23.79 10.45
C TRP A 279 -3.27 23.45 10.20
N PHE A 280 -2.39 24.46 10.21
CA PHE A 280 -0.96 24.32 9.93
C PHE A 280 -0.12 24.31 11.22
N THR A 281 -0.42 23.40 12.14
CA THR A 281 0.26 23.34 13.45
C THR A 281 1.75 23.03 13.36
N ARG A 282 2.24 22.54 12.21
CA ARG A 282 3.64 22.19 11.97
C ARG A 282 4.38 23.21 11.09
N LEU A 283 3.76 24.36 10.80
CA LEU A 283 4.27 25.35 9.85
C LEU A 283 5.70 25.83 10.14
N GLU A 284 6.07 25.91 11.42
CA GLU A 284 7.39 26.37 11.87
C GLU A 284 8.25 25.23 12.45
N ARG A 285 7.78 23.99 12.42
CA ARG A 285 8.55 22.83 12.92
C ARG A 285 9.74 22.57 12.00
N GLU A 286 10.86 22.10 12.54
CA GLU A 286 11.88 21.45 11.72
C GLU A 286 11.31 20.13 11.19
N ILE A 287 11.51 19.87 9.90
CA ILE A 287 10.97 18.70 9.19
C ILE A 287 12.07 18.21 8.27
N ASP A 288 12.36 16.92 8.32
CA ASP A 288 13.17 16.28 7.28
C ASP A 288 12.22 15.80 6.17
N PRO A 289 12.09 16.53 5.06
CA PRO A 289 11.10 16.20 4.05
C PRO A 289 11.42 14.91 3.31
N LEU A 290 12.65 14.39 3.37
CA LEU A 290 13.00 13.15 2.68
C LEU A 290 12.50 11.92 3.42
N THR A 291 12.43 11.98 4.75
CA THR A 291 12.01 10.87 5.63
C THR A 291 10.56 11.02 6.09
N GLU A 292 10.05 12.25 6.17
CA GLU A 292 8.69 12.50 6.65
C GLU A 292 7.64 12.62 5.52
N THR A 293 8.06 12.87 4.27
CA THR A 293 7.14 12.82 3.11
C THR A 293 6.62 11.42 2.93
N TYR A 294 5.30 11.28 2.78
CA TYR A 294 4.72 10.05 2.26
C TYR A 294 4.97 9.94 0.76
N TRP A 295 5.68 8.87 0.37
CA TRP A 295 5.99 8.55 -1.02
C TRP A 295 5.04 7.44 -1.47
N PRO A 296 3.93 7.77 -2.16
CA PRO A 296 2.98 6.76 -2.54
C PRO A 296 3.59 5.81 -3.58
N PRO A 297 3.13 4.55 -3.66
CA PRO A 297 3.58 3.62 -4.70
C PRO A 297 3.14 4.05 -6.10
N GLU A 298 2.00 4.74 -6.20
CA GLU A 298 1.51 5.41 -7.41
C GLU A 298 1.04 6.83 -7.11
N ARG A 299 1.00 7.69 -8.13
CA ARG A 299 0.41 9.02 -7.97
C ARG A 299 -1.11 8.89 -7.80
N PRO A 300 -1.73 9.66 -6.89
CA PRO A 300 -3.18 9.64 -6.69
C PRO A 300 -3.99 9.90 -7.97
N VAL A 301 -3.43 10.69 -8.89
CA VAL A 301 -4.07 11.07 -10.14
C VAL A 301 -4.09 9.96 -11.20
N ASP A 302 -3.27 8.92 -11.05
CA ASP A 302 -3.21 7.81 -12.01
C ASP A 302 -4.33 6.81 -11.70
N ALA A 303 -5.29 6.67 -12.63
CA ALA A 303 -6.39 5.72 -12.46
C ALA A 303 -5.88 4.29 -12.64
N ALA A 304 -6.21 3.40 -11.70
CA ALA A 304 -5.90 1.99 -11.85
C ALA A 304 -6.74 1.36 -12.97
N ARG A 305 -6.16 0.38 -13.67
CA ARG A 305 -6.93 -0.52 -14.54
C ARG A 305 -7.63 -1.55 -13.65
N ILE A 306 -8.95 -1.63 -13.73
CA ILE A 306 -9.73 -2.63 -13.00
C ILE A 306 -9.99 -3.83 -13.91
N ILE A 307 -9.84 -5.03 -13.37
CA ILE A 307 -10.18 -6.30 -14.01
C ILE A 307 -10.99 -7.13 -13.03
N ASP A 308 -12.15 -7.61 -13.44
CA ASP A 308 -13.00 -8.48 -12.63
C ASP A 308 -12.81 -9.95 -12.95
N VAL A 309 -12.62 -10.78 -11.93
CA VAL A 309 -12.49 -12.24 -12.02
C VAL A 309 -13.63 -12.91 -11.28
N GLY A 310 -14.28 -13.87 -11.94
CA GLY A 310 -15.35 -14.68 -11.38
C GLY A 310 -16.63 -14.63 -12.22
N PRO A 311 -17.78 -15.10 -11.68
CA PRO A 311 -19.03 -15.15 -12.43
C PRO A 311 -19.46 -13.78 -12.95
N GLY A 312 -19.51 -13.61 -14.28
CA GLY A 312 -19.88 -12.36 -14.92
C GLY A 312 -18.77 -11.30 -14.98
N GLY A 313 -17.55 -11.62 -14.53
CA GLY A 313 -16.37 -10.76 -14.68
C GLY A 313 -15.72 -10.85 -16.07
N ASP A 314 -14.65 -10.08 -16.27
CA ASP A 314 -13.82 -10.06 -17.48
C ASP A 314 -13.14 -11.42 -17.73
N PHE A 315 -12.76 -12.11 -16.66
CA PHE A 315 -12.13 -13.43 -16.70
C PHE A 315 -12.78 -14.40 -15.72
N THR A 316 -12.65 -15.69 -16.00
CA THR A 316 -13.07 -16.77 -15.09
C THR A 316 -11.92 -17.38 -14.29
N SER A 317 -10.66 -17.09 -14.67
CA SER A 317 -9.46 -17.52 -13.97
C SER A 317 -8.55 -16.34 -13.63
N VAL A 318 -7.82 -16.47 -12.52
CA VAL A 318 -6.90 -15.44 -12.05
C VAL A 318 -5.66 -15.38 -12.94
N GLN A 319 -5.14 -16.52 -13.41
CA GLN A 319 -3.98 -16.53 -14.30
C GLN A 319 -4.29 -15.80 -15.62
N ALA A 320 -5.49 -15.97 -16.20
CA ALA A 320 -5.85 -15.28 -17.43
C ALA A 320 -5.93 -13.75 -17.24
N ALA A 321 -6.43 -13.30 -16.08
CA ALA A 321 -6.41 -11.89 -15.72
C ALA A 321 -4.98 -11.36 -15.61
N VAL A 322 -4.10 -12.08 -14.91
CA VAL A 322 -2.66 -11.76 -14.84
C VAL A 322 -2.03 -11.71 -16.22
N ASP A 323 -2.35 -12.67 -17.10
CA ASP A 323 -1.84 -12.74 -18.47
C ASP A 323 -2.18 -11.50 -19.30
N SER A 324 -3.33 -10.88 -19.04
CA SER A 324 -3.80 -9.66 -19.70
C SER A 324 -3.17 -8.34 -19.20
N VAL A 325 -2.43 -8.39 -18.08
CA VAL A 325 -1.71 -7.23 -17.55
C VAL A 325 -0.55 -6.89 -18.49
N ALA A 326 -0.42 -5.60 -18.83
CA ALA A 326 0.65 -5.13 -19.70
C ALA A 326 2.01 -5.19 -18.97
N SER A 327 3.03 -5.72 -19.65
CA SER A 327 4.40 -5.74 -19.12
C SER A 327 4.97 -4.33 -18.97
N ARG A 328 5.68 -4.08 -17.88
CA ARG A 328 6.39 -2.84 -17.52
C ARG A 328 5.46 -1.61 -17.54
N SER A 329 4.20 -1.82 -17.18
CA SER A 329 3.21 -0.76 -17.04
C SER A 329 3.49 0.07 -15.79
N GLY A 330 3.51 1.39 -15.92
CA GLY A 330 3.47 2.31 -14.77
C GLY A 330 2.08 2.41 -14.13
N GLN A 331 1.03 1.90 -14.80
CA GLN A 331 -0.34 1.90 -14.28
C GLN A 331 -0.60 0.65 -13.42
N ARG A 332 -1.09 0.85 -12.19
CA ARG A 332 -1.56 -0.24 -11.32
C ARG A 332 -2.72 -0.98 -11.99
N THR A 333 -2.67 -2.31 -11.97
CA THR A 333 -3.81 -3.15 -12.35
C THR A 333 -4.38 -3.82 -11.11
N VAL A 334 -5.66 -3.57 -10.82
CA VAL A 334 -6.40 -4.19 -9.72
C VAL A 334 -7.25 -5.32 -10.29
N ILE A 335 -6.90 -6.55 -9.92
CA ILE A 335 -7.64 -7.75 -10.22
C ILE A 335 -8.56 -8.01 -9.03
N ARG A 336 -9.85 -7.70 -9.20
CA ARG A 336 -10.89 -7.94 -8.20
C ARG A 336 -11.43 -9.35 -8.39
N ILE A 337 -11.45 -10.14 -7.33
CA ILE A 337 -11.72 -11.58 -7.39
C ILE A 337 -12.98 -11.86 -6.58
N ALA A 338 -14.06 -12.22 -7.28
CA ALA A 338 -15.33 -12.56 -6.66
C ALA A 338 -15.21 -13.76 -5.70
N PRO A 339 -16.10 -13.90 -4.70
CA PRO A 339 -16.12 -15.06 -3.82
C PRO A 339 -16.15 -16.39 -4.58
N GLY A 340 -15.33 -17.34 -4.15
CA GLY A 340 -15.17 -18.65 -4.78
C GLY A 340 -13.82 -19.31 -4.49
N GLU A 341 -13.73 -20.60 -4.79
CA GLU A 341 -12.47 -21.35 -4.82
C GLU A 341 -11.95 -21.41 -6.26
N TYR A 342 -10.75 -20.87 -6.47
CA TYR A 342 -10.04 -20.83 -7.75
C TYR A 342 -8.87 -21.79 -7.66
N ARG A 343 -9.05 -22.98 -8.26
CA ARG A 343 -8.04 -24.04 -8.26
C ARG A 343 -7.15 -23.94 -9.49
N GLU A 344 -6.05 -23.22 -9.36
CA GLU A 344 -5.08 -23.00 -10.43
C GLU A 344 -3.71 -22.60 -9.85
N VAL A 345 -2.64 -22.86 -10.60
CA VAL A 345 -1.32 -22.29 -10.30
C VAL A 345 -1.27 -20.89 -10.91
N VAL A 346 -0.99 -19.87 -10.09
CA VAL A 346 -0.89 -18.47 -10.52
C VAL A 346 0.55 -17.99 -10.47
N ARG A 347 1.02 -17.38 -11.55
CA ARG A 347 2.32 -16.73 -11.64
C ARG A 347 2.19 -15.29 -12.10
N VAL A 348 2.61 -14.37 -11.23
CA VAL A 348 2.81 -12.95 -11.54
C VAL A 348 4.31 -12.72 -11.84
N PRO A 349 4.72 -12.67 -13.12
CA PRO A 349 6.13 -12.52 -13.50
C PRO A 349 6.68 -11.14 -13.17
N SER A 350 8.00 -11.02 -13.08
CA SER A 350 8.67 -9.78 -12.63
C SER A 350 8.45 -8.57 -13.53
N ASP A 351 8.09 -8.77 -14.80
CA ASP A 351 7.76 -7.71 -15.73
C ASP A 351 6.31 -7.21 -15.60
N LYS A 352 5.49 -7.78 -14.70
CA LYS A 352 4.11 -7.35 -14.44
C LYS A 352 3.99 -6.69 -13.07
N GLU A 353 4.70 -5.56 -12.91
CA GLU A 353 4.72 -4.75 -11.69
C GLU A 353 3.36 -4.08 -11.39
N ARG A 354 3.18 -3.63 -10.14
CA ARG A 354 1.97 -2.88 -9.68
C ARG A 354 0.67 -3.65 -9.90
N VAL A 355 0.66 -4.95 -9.62
CA VAL A 355 -0.55 -5.79 -9.62
C VAL A 355 -1.16 -5.86 -8.23
N THR A 356 -2.49 -5.75 -8.13
CA THR A 356 -3.23 -5.97 -6.89
C THR A 356 -4.19 -7.14 -7.05
N PHE A 357 -4.22 -8.05 -6.08
CA PHE A 357 -5.31 -9.02 -5.93
C PHE A 357 -6.22 -8.56 -4.80
N LEU A 358 -7.50 -8.31 -5.11
CA LEU A 358 -8.50 -7.88 -4.14
C LEU A 358 -9.63 -8.90 -4.08
N GLY A 359 -9.77 -9.62 -2.96
CA GLY A 359 -10.92 -10.49 -2.73
C GLY A 359 -12.17 -9.67 -2.40
N LEU A 360 -13.27 -9.93 -3.10
CA LEU A 360 -14.56 -9.24 -2.93
C LEU A 360 -15.49 -9.91 -1.90
N GLY A 361 -14.99 -10.89 -1.16
CA GLY A 361 -15.70 -11.54 -0.06
C GLY A 361 -15.96 -10.63 1.13
N GLU A 362 -16.89 -11.01 2.00
CA GLU A 362 -17.07 -10.30 3.29
C GLU A 362 -15.85 -10.54 4.20
N ARG A 363 -15.17 -11.67 4.02
CA ARG A 363 -13.99 -12.09 4.76
C ARG A 363 -13.01 -12.80 3.82
N PRO A 364 -11.71 -12.92 4.19
CA PRO A 364 -10.72 -13.53 3.31
C PRO A 364 -10.93 -15.02 3.03
N GLU A 365 -11.75 -15.72 3.82
CA GLU A 365 -12.11 -17.12 3.56
C GLU A 365 -13.04 -17.30 2.36
N ASP A 366 -13.75 -16.25 1.95
CA ASP A 366 -14.78 -16.36 0.91
C ASP A 366 -14.16 -16.37 -0.51
N THR A 367 -12.91 -15.93 -0.66
CA THR A 367 -12.15 -15.94 -1.92
C THR A 367 -10.83 -16.71 -1.72
N VAL A 368 -10.71 -17.89 -2.32
CA VAL A 368 -9.58 -18.82 -2.10
C VAL A 368 -8.86 -19.13 -3.41
N LEU A 369 -7.56 -18.84 -3.47
CA LEU A 369 -6.66 -19.28 -4.54
C LEU A 369 -5.86 -20.48 -4.03
N VAL A 370 -6.00 -21.64 -4.68
CA VAL A 370 -5.49 -22.91 -4.15
C VAL A 370 -4.94 -23.84 -5.22
N TYR A 371 -3.94 -24.63 -4.85
CA TYR A 371 -3.44 -25.77 -5.60
C TYR A 371 -2.76 -26.77 -4.64
N ASP A 372 -2.30 -27.93 -5.13
CA ASP A 372 -1.87 -29.06 -4.31
C ASP A 372 -0.50 -29.64 -4.70
N ASN A 373 0.35 -28.87 -5.39
CA ASN A 373 1.70 -29.35 -5.71
C ASN A 373 2.53 -29.43 -4.42
N ALA A 374 3.24 -30.54 -4.22
CA ALA A 374 4.36 -30.67 -3.31
C ALA A 374 5.68 -30.71 -4.10
N SER A 375 6.80 -30.52 -3.40
CA SER A 375 8.13 -30.53 -4.01
C SER A 375 8.48 -31.86 -4.69
N GLY A 376 7.95 -32.96 -4.16
CA GLY A 376 8.08 -34.30 -4.73
C GLY A 376 7.02 -34.64 -5.79
N THR A 377 6.04 -33.76 -6.06
CA THR A 377 5.07 -33.99 -7.14
C THR A 377 5.81 -34.11 -8.48
N PRO A 378 5.55 -35.15 -9.30
CA PRO A 378 6.18 -35.32 -10.60
C PRO A 378 5.88 -34.15 -11.54
N HIS A 379 6.92 -33.59 -12.16
CA HIS A 379 6.76 -32.52 -13.15
C HIS A 379 6.48 -33.13 -14.54
N PRO A 380 5.56 -32.56 -15.35
CA PRO A 380 5.24 -33.08 -16.69
C PRO A 380 6.45 -33.18 -17.63
N GLU A 381 7.45 -32.31 -17.46
CA GLU A 381 8.68 -32.29 -18.26
C GLU A 381 9.80 -33.18 -17.69
N GLY A 382 9.52 -33.97 -16.65
CA GLY A 382 10.47 -34.84 -15.97
C GLY A 382 11.03 -34.24 -14.67
N GLY A 383 11.46 -35.12 -13.75
CA GLY A 383 11.85 -34.73 -12.39
C GLY A 383 10.64 -34.42 -11.51
N THR A 384 10.85 -33.62 -10.46
CA THR A 384 9.80 -33.15 -9.56
C THR A 384 9.75 -31.62 -9.55
N TYR A 385 8.65 -31.03 -9.06
CA TYR A 385 8.50 -29.57 -9.00
C TYR A 385 9.56 -28.88 -8.12
N GLY A 386 10.06 -29.57 -7.09
CA GLY A 386 10.89 -28.95 -6.04
C GLY A 386 10.10 -27.89 -5.23
N THR A 387 10.68 -27.38 -4.15
CA THR A 387 9.98 -26.41 -3.27
C THR A 387 9.53 -25.15 -4.03
N THR A 388 10.38 -24.59 -4.90
CA THR A 388 9.97 -23.40 -5.67
C THR A 388 8.87 -23.73 -6.68
N GLY A 389 8.91 -24.89 -7.34
CA GLY A 389 7.89 -25.27 -8.30
C GLY A 389 6.58 -25.72 -7.66
N SER A 390 6.57 -26.07 -6.37
CA SER A 390 5.36 -26.47 -5.65
C SER A 390 4.43 -25.30 -5.28
N THR A 391 4.85 -24.08 -5.58
CA THR A 391 4.11 -22.86 -5.22
C THR A 391 2.76 -22.78 -5.93
N SER A 392 1.66 -22.68 -5.18
CA SER A 392 0.32 -22.39 -5.73
C SER A 392 0.28 -20.99 -6.36
N ILE A 393 0.69 -19.95 -5.61
CA ILE A 393 0.73 -18.56 -6.10
C ILE A 393 2.15 -18.00 -5.99
N ARG A 394 2.76 -17.72 -7.15
CA ARG A 394 4.13 -17.20 -7.25
C ARG A 394 4.12 -15.76 -7.77
N VAL A 395 4.65 -14.84 -6.97
CA VAL A 395 4.79 -13.43 -7.32
C VAL A 395 6.27 -13.04 -7.38
N ASP A 396 6.75 -12.82 -8.60
CA ASP A 396 8.09 -12.29 -8.88
C ASP A 396 8.07 -10.75 -9.12
N ALA A 397 6.89 -10.14 -9.24
CA ALA A 397 6.69 -8.71 -9.52
C ALA A 397 6.86 -7.80 -8.29
N ALA A 398 7.44 -6.62 -8.51
CA ALA A 398 7.51 -5.57 -7.51
C ALA A 398 6.18 -4.80 -7.34
N TYR A 399 6.00 -4.15 -6.19
CA TYR A 399 4.80 -3.36 -5.84
C TYR A 399 3.48 -4.17 -5.87
N PHE A 400 3.57 -5.47 -5.59
CA PHE A 400 2.42 -6.36 -5.54
C PHE A 400 1.60 -6.15 -4.27
N HIS A 401 0.28 -5.99 -4.41
CA HIS A 401 -0.63 -5.89 -3.27
C HIS A 401 -1.60 -7.08 -3.25
N ALA A 402 -1.95 -7.55 -2.06
CA ALA A 402 -3.06 -8.49 -1.86
C ALA A 402 -3.91 -8.10 -0.66
N GLU A 403 -5.23 -8.16 -0.82
CA GLU A 403 -6.17 -7.83 0.25
C GLU A 403 -7.38 -8.77 0.28
N ASN A 404 -7.78 -9.16 1.48
CA ASN A 404 -9.05 -9.84 1.77
C ASN A 404 -9.28 -11.14 0.98
N LEU A 405 -8.27 -12.03 0.93
CA LEU A 405 -8.38 -13.34 0.27
C LEU A 405 -7.46 -14.38 0.92
N THR A 406 -7.60 -15.63 0.50
CA THR A 406 -6.79 -16.77 0.95
C THR A 406 -5.88 -17.29 -0.16
N PHE A 407 -4.60 -17.46 0.14
CA PHE A 407 -3.65 -18.27 -0.62
C PHE A 407 -3.47 -19.62 0.09
N ALA A 408 -3.62 -20.73 -0.63
CA ALA A 408 -3.52 -22.06 -0.03
C ALA A 408 -2.70 -23.03 -0.87
N ASN A 409 -1.99 -23.91 -0.17
CA ASN A 409 -1.55 -25.19 -0.72
C ASN A 409 -2.19 -26.31 0.10
N ASP A 410 -3.06 -27.09 -0.54
CA ASP A 410 -3.86 -28.13 0.12
C ASP A 410 -3.35 -29.55 -0.17
N PHE A 411 -2.05 -29.70 -0.44
CA PHE A 411 -1.41 -31.00 -0.58
C PHE A 411 -1.72 -31.94 0.60
N ASP A 412 -2.38 -33.07 0.30
CA ASP A 412 -2.78 -34.06 1.29
C ASP A 412 -1.74 -35.19 1.39
N GLU A 413 -0.87 -35.11 2.42
CA GLU A 413 0.16 -36.12 2.66
C GLU A 413 -0.39 -37.54 2.84
N ALA A 414 -1.60 -37.67 3.41
CA ALA A 414 -2.20 -38.98 3.66
C ALA A 414 -2.77 -39.59 2.37
N ALA A 415 -3.20 -38.75 1.42
CA ALA A 415 -3.61 -39.19 0.10
C ALA A 415 -2.42 -39.54 -0.81
N HIS A 416 -1.23 -38.99 -0.55
CA HIS A 416 -0.02 -39.15 -1.36
C HIS A 416 1.18 -39.74 -0.59
N PRO A 417 1.07 -40.98 -0.04
CA PRO A 417 2.14 -41.60 0.72
C PRO A 417 3.41 -41.87 -0.11
N GLU A 418 3.29 -41.93 -1.44
CA GLU A 418 4.40 -42.08 -2.38
C GLU A 418 5.30 -40.82 -2.48
N ILE A 419 4.78 -39.66 -2.11
CA ILE A 419 5.51 -38.40 -2.12
C ILE A 419 6.18 -38.21 -0.76
N THR A 420 7.51 -38.42 -0.73
CA THR A 420 8.32 -38.31 0.48
C THR A 420 8.93 -36.91 0.67
N SER A 421 9.03 -36.12 -0.40
CA SER A 421 9.42 -34.70 -0.34
C SER A 421 8.15 -33.86 -0.37
N ARG A 422 7.80 -33.27 0.77
CA ARG A 422 6.43 -32.77 1.05
C ARG A 422 6.30 -31.25 1.17
N GLN A 423 7.37 -30.51 0.94
CA GLN A 423 7.33 -29.04 0.95
C GLN A 423 6.30 -28.53 -0.06
N ALA A 424 5.31 -27.76 0.40
CA ALA A 424 4.14 -27.40 -0.39
C ALA A 424 3.80 -25.93 -0.16
N VAL A 425 4.31 -25.08 -1.06
CA VAL A 425 4.26 -23.62 -0.89
C VAL A 425 2.89 -23.09 -1.32
N ALA A 426 2.22 -22.31 -0.46
CA ALA A 426 0.98 -21.62 -0.79
C ALA A 426 1.24 -20.31 -1.53
N LEU A 427 2.13 -19.50 -0.96
CA LEU A 427 2.50 -18.19 -1.51
C LEU A 427 4.02 -18.03 -1.52
N ARG A 428 4.56 -17.63 -2.67
CA ARG A 428 5.94 -17.16 -2.79
C ARG A 428 5.97 -15.71 -3.24
N LEU A 429 6.68 -14.86 -2.51
CA LEU A 429 6.99 -13.49 -2.87
C LEU A 429 8.49 -13.34 -3.14
N ALA A 430 8.85 -12.58 -4.18
CA ALA A 430 10.26 -12.25 -4.46
C ALA A 430 10.47 -10.83 -5.00
N GLY A 431 9.43 -10.15 -5.49
CA GLY A 431 9.54 -8.75 -5.89
C GLY A 431 9.44 -7.81 -4.69
N ASP A 432 10.28 -6.78 -4.66
CA ASP A 432 10.30 -5.79 -3.57
C ASP A 432 8.98 -5.01 -3.47
N TYR A 433 8.75 -4.37 -2.33
CA TYR A 433 7.60 -3.50 -2.06
C TYR A 433 6.23 -4.19 -1.99
N SER A 434 6.15 -5.47 -1.59
CA SER A 434 4.83 -6.12 -1.53
C SER A 434 4.09 -5.82 -0.21
N VAL A 435 2.78 -5.57 -0.30
CA VAL A 435 1.92 -5.29 0.85
C VAL A 435 0.73 -6.25 0.85
N LEU A 436 0.53 -6.96 1.96
CA LEU A 436 -0.56 -7.92 2.14
C LEU A 436 -1.36 -7.53 3.38
N ARG A 437 -2.69 -7.36 3.21
CA ARG A 437 -3.60 -6.93 4.29
C ARG A 437 -4.77 -7.89 4.42
N ASN A 438 -5.05 -8.34 5.64
CA ASN A 438 -6.19 -9.23 5.89
C ASN A 438 -6.18 -10.45 4.94
N VAL A 439 -5.01 -11.05 4.74
CA VAL A 439 -4.81 -12.22 3.87
C VAL A 439 -4.59 -13.45 4.73
N ARG A 440 -5.01 -14.61 4.22
CA ARG A 440 -4.73 -15.92 4.82
C ARG A 440 -3.71 -16.68 3.95
N CYS A 441 -2.67 -17.24 4.56
CA CYS A 441 -1.75 -18.19 3.92
C CYS A 441 -1.88 -19.54 4.62
N LEU A 442 -2.37 -20.55 3.92
CA LEU A 442 -2.70 -21.87 4.48
C LEU A 442 -1.86 -22.97 3.84
N GLY A 443 -1.27 -23.83 4.65
CA GLY A 443 -0.50 -24.98 4.20
C GLY A 443 0.04 -25.79 5.38
N HIS A 444 1.04 -26.62 5.08
CA HIS A 444 1.78 -27.42 6.05
C HIS A 444 3.25 -26.99 6.05
N GLN A 445 4.13 -27.84 5.53
CA GLN A 445 5.55 -27.55 5.40
C GLN A 445 5.79 -26.52 4.29
N ASP A 446 6.58 -25.48 4.58
CA ASP A 446 7.00 -24.42 3.65
C ASP A 446 5.83 -23.55 3.13
N THR A 447 4.80 -23.27 3.94
CA THR A 447 3.59 -22.54 3.51
C THR A 447 3.86 -21.18 2.84
N LEU A 448 4.66 -20.31 3.46
CA LEU A 448 4.92 -18.95 3.01
C LEU A 448 6.41 -18.75 2.72
N TYR A 449 6.73 -18.57 1.44
CA TYR A 449 8.10 -18.35 0.97
C TYR A 449 8.36 -16.86 0.68
N VAL A 450 8.86 -16.13 1.68
CA VAL A 450 9.31 -14.73 1.56
C VAL A 450 10.77 -14.66 1.10
N ASN A 451 10.96 -14.52 -0.20
CA ASN A 451 12.27 -14.63 -0.87
C ASN A 451 12.76 -13.28 -1.39
N SER A 452 13.85 -13.26 -2.14
CA SER A 452 14.26 -12.11 -2.93
C SER A 452 14.74 -12.57 -4.32
N PRO A 453 15.01 -11.65 -5.26
CA PRO A 453 15.43 -12.02 -6.62
C PRO A 453 16.74 -12.81 -6.65
N SER A 454 17.65 -12.54 -5.71
CA SER A 454 18.94 -13.23 -5.55
C SER A 454 19.55 -13.00 -4.17
N THR A 455 20.53 -13.82 -3.78
CA THR A 455 21.34 -13.59 -2.56
C THR A 455 21.95 -12.18 -2.57
N GLY A 456 21.98 -11.53 -1.41
CA GLY A 456 22.48 -10.15 -1.23
C GLY A 456 21.57 -9.04 -1.79
N VAL A 457 20.47 -9.38 -2.47
CA VAL A 457 19.47 -8.40 -2.94
C VAL A 457 18.31 -8.37 -1.96
N GLN A 458 18.01 -7.18 -1.44
CA GLN A 458 16.88 -6.97 -0.54
C GLN A 458 15.55 -7.01 -1.31
N ALA A 459 14.55 -7.66 -0.71
CA ALA A 459 13.15 -7.56 -1.08
C ALA A 459 12.34 -7.49 0.21
N ARG A 460 11.42 -6.53 0.30
CA ARG A 460 10.73 -6.15 1.52
C ARG A 460 9.23 -6.41 1.40
N PHE A 461 8.67 -6.92 2.48
CA PHE A 461 7.28 -7.37 2.55
C PHE A 461 6.62 -6.87 3.84
N LEU A 462 5.42 -6.34 3.72
CA LEU A 462 4.56 -6.00 4.84
C LEU A 462 3.33 -6.93 4.84
N PHE A 463 3.12 -7.64 5.93
CA PHE A 463 1.91 -8.40 6.24
C PHE A 463 1.22 -7.73 7.42
N GLU A 464 -0.01 -7.25 7.23
CA GLU A 464 -0.76 -6.51 8.25
C GLU A 464 -2.11 -7.19 8.49
N SER A 465 -2.36 -7.55 9.76
CA SER A 465 -3.57 -8.28 10.16
C SER A 465 -3.80 -9.58 9.37
N CYS A 466 -2.72 -10.26 8.99
CA CYS A 466 -2.79 -11.51 8.23
C CYS A 466 -2.87 -12.74 9.14
N PHE A 467 -3.31 -13.85 8.56
CA PHE A 467 -3.30 -15.18 9.17
C PHE A 467 -2.34 -16.08 8.40
N VAL A 468 -1.42 -16.74 9.08
CA VAL A 468 -0.52 -17.73 8.47
C VAL A 468 -0.56 -19.00 9.31
N GLU A 469 -0.79 -20.15 8.67
CA GLU A 469 -0.70 -21.45 9.33
C GLU A 469 0.24 -22.42 8.62
N GLY A 470 0.82 -23.32 9.39
CA GLY A 470 1.66 -24.41 8.88
C GLY A 470 2.35 -25.14 10.01
N ASP A 471 3.33 -26.00 9.68
CA ASP A 471 4.05 -26.80 10.68
C ASP A 471 5.57 -26.65 10.62
N VAL A 472 6.22 -27.22 9.62
CA VAL A 472 7.68 -27.21 9.46
C VAL A 472 8.09 -26.05 8.57
N ASP A 473 8.94 -25.16 9.07
CA ASP A 473 9.54 -24.03 8.33
C ASP A 473 8.51 -23.18 7.57
N PHE A 474 7.31 -23.03 8.12
CA PHE A 474 6.18 -22.56 7.32
C PHE A 474 6.24 -21.07 6.96
N ILE A 475 7.18 -20.30 7.53
CA ILE A 475 7.60 -18.97 7.05
C ILE A 475 9.11 -18.99 6.80
N PHE A 476 9.53 -18.99 5.54
CA PHE A 476 10.93 -19.21 5.18
C PHE A 476 11.40 -18.38 3.98
N GLY A 477 12.72 -18.30 3.80
CA GLY A 477 13.35 -17.52 2.74
C GLY A 477 14.27 -16.40 3.19
N ARG A 478 14.70 -15.58 2.23
CA ARG A 478 15.77 -14.57 2.41
C ARG A 478 15.28 -13.12 2.40
N GLY A 479 13.96 -12.89 2.32
CA GLY A 479 13.39 -11.56 2.28
C GLY A 479 13.45 -10.83 3.63
N THR A 480 13.24 -9.52 3.59
CA THR A 480 12.91 -8.71 4.77
C THR A 480 11.40 -8.71 4.93
N ALA A 481 10.86 -9.31 5.98
CA ALA A 481 9.40 -9.45 6.16
C ALA A 481 8.94 -8.92 7.52
N VAL A 482 8.00 -7.97 7.50
CA VAL A 482 7.33 -7.46 8.71
C VAL A 482 5.94 -8.06 8.79
N PHE A 483 5.67 -8.79 9.87
CA PHE A 483 4.36 -9.28 10.26
C PHE A 483 3.85 -8.41 11.40
N ASP A 484 2.86 -7.58 11.11
CA ASP A 484 2.27 -6.63 12.04
C ASP A 484 0.85 -7.06 12.40
N ALA A 485 0.58 -7.21 13.70
CA ALA A 485 -0.70 -7.65 14.25
C ALA A 485 -1.25 -8.94 13.59
N CYS A 486 -0.36 -9.84 13.17
CA CYS A 486 -0.72 -11.09 12.50
C CYS A 486 -1.04 -12.21 13.50
N ARG A 487 -1.85 -13.18 13.06
CA ARG A 487 -2.06 -14.44 13.77
C ARG A 487 -1.27 -15.56 13.09
N ILE A 488 -0.34 -16.14 13.84
CA ILE A 488 0.60 -17.16 13.38
C ILE A 488 0.23 -18.49 14.04
N VAL A 489 -0.21 -19.47 13.26
CA VAL A 489 -0.80 -20.71 13.78
C VAL A 489 0.05 -21.93 13.42
N SER A 490 0.63 -22.57 14.43
CA SER A 490 1.32 -23.84 14.24
C SER A 490 0.33 -25.01 14.28
N LEU A 491 0.39 -25.88 13.29
CA LEU A 491 -0.46 -27.08 13.20
C LEU A 491 0.07 -28.21 14.09
N ASP A 492 -0.85 -29.00 14.63
CA ASP A 492 -0.51 -30.18 15.44
C ASP A 492 -0.29 -31.40 14.55
N ARG A 493 0.95 -31.89 14.50
CA ARG A 493 1.35 -33.13 13.82
C ARG A 493 1.27 -34.34 14.76
N GLY A 494 0.93 -34.13 16.04
CA GLY A 494 0.94 -35.17 17.06
C GLY A 494 2.35 -35.64 17.42
N GLU A 495 3.36 -34.83 17.14
CA GLU A 495 4.78 -35.16 17.34
C GLU A 495 5.35 -34.47 18.58
N ALA A 496 6.46 -35.02 19.11
CA ALA A 496 7.21 -34.38 20.19
C ALA A 496 7.78 -33.02 19.75
N ASN A 497 8.07 -32.89 18.45
CA ASN A 497 8.39 -31.64 17.78
C ASN A 497 7.40 -31.44 16.63
N ASN A 498 6.46 -30.53 16.81
CA ASN A 498 5.42 -30.19 15.84
C ASN A 498 5.92 -29.24 14.74
N GLY A 499 7.12 -28.66 14.86
CA GLY A 499 7.76 -27.92 13.78
C GLY A 499 8.40 -26.61 14.20
N TYR A 500 8.52 -25.73 13.22
CA TYR A 500 9.32 -24.50 13.27
C TYR A 500 8.55 -23.39 12.58
N VAL A 501 8.31 -22.29 13.30
CA VAL A 501 7.59 -21.15 12.71
C VAL A 501 8.41 -20.52 11.59
N THR A 502 9.72 -20.34 11.80
CA THR A 502 10.58 -19.65 10.85
C THR A 502 11.81 -20.43 10.42
N ALA A 503 12.18 -20.24 9.16
CA ALA A 503 13.46 -20.67 8.59
C ALA A 503 14.03 -19.54 7.70
N SER A 504 14.43 -18.44 8.33
CA SER A 504 15.08 -17.32 7.65
C SER A 504 16.43 -17.74 7.07
N SER A 505 16.76 -17.20 5.91
CA SER A 505 18.03 -17.34 5.20
C SER A 505 18.54 -16.00 4.64
N VAL A 506 18.19 -14.89 5.30
CA VAL A 506 18.65 -13.55 4.90
C VAL A 506 20.18 -13.50 4.83
N ASP A 507 20.72 -12.79 3.84
CA ASP A 507 22.16 -12.60 3.69
C ASP A 507 22.71 -11.70 4.81
N GLN A 508 23.92 -11.98 5.30
CA GLN A 508 24.55 -11.20 6.37
C GLN A 508 24.76 -9.71 6.03
N SER A 509 24.86 -9.37 4.73
CA SER A 509 24.96 -7.98 4.27
C SER A 509 23.66 -7.19 4.46
N ILE A 510 22.52 -7.87 4.67
CA ILE A 510 21.23 -7.24 4.93
C ILE A 510 20.98 -7.22 6.43
N LYS A 511 20.71 -6.02 6.97
CA LYS A 511 20.48 -5.79 8.42
C LYS A 511 19.22 -6.48 8.93
N HIS A 512 18.14 -6.46 8.14
CA HIS A 512 16.80 -6.85 8.56
C HIS A 512 16.31 -8.11 7.83
N GLY A 513 16.01 -9.17 8.58
CA GLY A 513 15.32 -10.38 8.12
C GLY A 513 13.84 -10.30 8.49
N TYR A 514 13.40 -11.07 9.49
CA TYR A 514 11.98 -11.10 9.89
C TYR A 514 11.72 -10.31 11.16
N LEU A 515 10.59 -9.59 11.17
CA LEU A 515 10.03 -8.93 12.33
C LEU A 515 8.59 -9.42 12.53
N PHE A 516 8.30 -9.94 13.71
CA PHE A 516 6.93 -10.16 14.19
C PHE A 516 6.65 -9.13 15.28
N ASP A 517 5.75 -8.20 15.00
CA ASP A 517 5.38 -7.12 15.91
C ASP A 517 3.89 -7.21 16.24
N GLY A 518 3.54 -7.17 17.53
CA GLY A 518 2.15 -7.24 17.97
C GLY A 518 1.39 -8.53 17.60
N CYS A 519 2.08 -9.61 17.23
CA CYS A 519 1.49 -10.84 16.70
C CYS A 519 0.92 -11.76 17.80
N GLU A 520 0.01 -12.67 17.41
CA GLU A 520 -0.45 -13.80 18.24
C GLU A 520 0.05 -15.12 17.66
N PHE A 521 0.92 -15.81 18.42
CA PHE A 521 1.37 -17.17 18.12
C PHE A 521 0.44 -18.15 18.83
N ALA A 522 -0.31 -18.93 18.07
CA ALA A 522 -1.35 -19.83 18.56
C ALA A 522 -1.17 -21.24 18.02
N SER A 523 -1.67 -22.25 18.73
CA SER A 523 -1.69 -23.63 18.27
C SER A 523 -2.67 -24.45 19.09
N THR A 524 -3.10 -25.58 18.53
CA THR A 524 -3.77 -26.65 19.29
C THR A 524 -2.81 -27.77 19.71
N ALA A 525 -1.55 -27.71 19.27
CA ALA A 525 -0.50 -28.65 19.61
C ALA A 525 -0.23 -28.68 21.12
N ALA A 526 0.31 -29.80 21.58
CA ALA A 526 0.74 -29.95 22.96
C ALA A 526 1.77 -28.87 23.37
N ARG A 527 1.78 -28.52 24.66
CA ARG A 527 2.72 -27.54 25.22
C ARG A 527 4.17 -27.89 24.86
N ARG A 528 4.98 -26.87 24.56
CA ARG A 528 6.43 -26.97 24.32
C ARG A 528 6.81 -28.00 23.26
N THR A 529 6.14 -27.95 22.11
CA THR A 529 6.42 -28.81 20.96
C THR A 529 6.81 -28.05 19.70
N VAL A 530 6.78 -26.72 19.69
CA VAL A 530 7.07 -25.90 18.50
C VAL A 530 8.21 -24.91 18.77
N HIS A 531 9.15 -24.81 17.83
CA HIS A 531 10.22 -23.81 17.84
C HIS A 531 9.78 -22.53 17.13
N LEU A 532 10.27 -21.37 17.58
CA LEU A 532 10.13 -20.10 16.86
C LEU A 532 10.94 -20.10 15.56
N GLY A 533 12.07 -20.80 15.50
CA GLY A 533 12.78 -20.98 14.23
C GLY A 533 14.11 -21.69 14.30
N ARG A 534 14.73 -21.79 13.12
CA ARG A 534 16.06 -22.38 12.90
C ARG A 534 16.76 -21.71 11.71
N PRO A 535 18.11 -21.66 11.67
CA PRO A 535 18.83 -20.90 10.65
C PRO A 535 18.94 -21.69 9.35
N TRP A 536 18.19 -21.31 8.32
CA TRP A 536 18.30 -21.98 7.03
C TRP A 536 19.47 -21.43 6.23
N HIS A 537 20.39 -22.32 5.84
CA HIS A 537 21.49 -22.05 4.92
C HIS A 537 21.22 -22.78 3.59
N PRO A 538 20.56 -22.15 2.60
CA PRO A 538 20.21 -22.78 1.33
C PRO A 538 21.46 -23.31 0.64
N GLY A 539 21.51 -24.61 0.34
CA GLY A 539 22.69 -25.24 -0.26
C GLY A 539 23.96 -25.18 0.60
N GLY A 540 23.84 -24.89 1.90
CA GLY A 540 24.96 -24.71 2.81
C GLY A 540 25.65 -23.35 2.70
N ASP A 541 24.98 -22.32 2.15
CA ASP A 541 25.53 -20.97 2.01
C ASP A 541 25.95 -20.37 3.36
N PRO A 542 27.25 -20.16 3.63
CA PRO A 542 27.72 -19.63 4.91
C PRO A 542 27.38 -18.15 5.11
N ASN A 543 26.96 -17.42 4.06
CA ASN A 543 26.59 -16.01 4.17
C ASN A 543 25.12 -15.81 4.56
N ALA A 544 24.30 -16.88 4.55
CA ALA A 544 22.91 -16.85 4.97
C ALA A 544 22.80 -16.84 6.51
N ILE A 545 23.04 -15.68 7.13
CA ILE A 545 22.95 -15.51 8.58
C ILE A 545 21.57 -14.99 8.96
N ALA A 546 20.71 -15.95 9.31
CA ALA A 546 19.31 -15.73 9.64
C ALA A 546 19.12 -14.60 10.67
N GLN A 547 18.06 -13.80 10.49
CA GLN A 547 17.66 -12.77 11.45
C GLN A 547 16.17 -12.84 11.68
N VAL A 548 15.77 -13.00 12.94
CA VAL A 548 14.36 -13.02 13.35
C VAL A 548 14.23 -12.29 14.68
N LEU A 549 13.33 -11.30 14.71
CA LEU A 549 12.90 -10.63 15.93
C LEU A 549 11.42 -10.90 16.16
N VAL A 550 11.07 -11.43 17.33
CA VAL A 550 9.68 -11.50 17.81
C VAL A 550 9.51 -10.52 18.95
N ARG A 551 8.72 -9.46 18.74
CA ARG A 551 8.52 -8.39 19.71
C ARG A 551 7.07 -8.10 19.99
N ASP A 552 6.79 -7.61 21.19
CA ASP A 552 5.48 -7.08 21.59
C ASP A 552 4.32 -8.07 21.31
N SER A 553 4.63 -9.37 21.25
CA SER A 553 3.77 -10.42 20.74
C SER A 553 3.29 -11.35 21.85
N ARG A 554 2.18 -12.06 21.63
CA ARG A 554 1.68 -13.10 22.52
C ARG A 554 2.14 -14.48 22.06
N LEU A 555 2.89 -15.19 22.90
CA LEU A 555 3.34 -16.56 22.65
C LEU A 555 2.50 -17.59 23.42
N GLY A 556 1.87 -18.52 22.69
CA GLY A 556 1.15 -19.67 23.25
C GLY A 556 2.09 -20.70 23.91
N ASP A 557 1.52 -21.62 24.70
CA ASP A 557 2.29 -22.58 25.52
C ASP A 557 2.89 -23.74 24.71
N HIS A 558 2.49 -23.90 23.45
CA HIS A 558 3.11 -24.78 22.46
C HIS A 558 4.57 -24.38 22.15
N ILE A 559 4.97 -23.12 22.37
CA ILE A 559 6.35 -22.67 22.11
C ILE A 559 7.32 -23.32 23.10
N MET A 560 8.42 -23.86 22.58
CA MET A 560 9.47 -24.53 23.34
C MET A 560 10.23 -23.59 24.29
N ALA A 561 10.88 -24.20 25.29
CA ALA A 561 11.77 -23.50 26.20
C ALA A 561 13.08 -23.03 25.59
N SER A 562 13.58 -23.81 24.63
CA SER A 562 14.66 -23.45 23.72
C SER A 562 14.00 -23.26 22.35
N PRO A 563 13.45 -22.06 22.07
CA PRO A 563 12.61 -21.84 20.89
C PRO A 563 13.42 -21.78 19.59
N TRP A 564 14.74 -21.67 19.68
CA TRP A 564 15.65 -21.69 18.54
C TRP A 564 16.39 -23.02 18.51
N THR A 565 16.63 -23.56 17.31
CA THR A 565 17.39 -24.81 17.16
C THR A 565 18.26 -24.81 15.92
N ASP A 566 19.21 -25.73 15.89
CA ASP A 566 20.16 -25.88 14.78
C ASP A 566 19.47 -26.43 13.53
N MET A 567 20.05 -26.13 12.37
CA MET A 567 19.59 -26.70 11.10
C MET A 567 20.79 -27.12 10.26
N SER A 568 20.78 -28.38 9.81
CA SER A 568 21.75 -28.89 8.83
C SER A 568 23.23 -28.65 9.21
N GLY A 569 23.56 -28.63 10.51
CA GLY A 569 24.91 -28.42 11.03
C GLY A 569 25.28 -26.96 11.33
N PHE A 570 24.38 -26.01 11.10
CA PHE A 570 24.55 -24.59 11.47
C PHE A 570 23.88 -24.29 12.81
N SER A 571 24.61 -23.61 13.69
CA SER A 571 24.17 -23.35 15.05
C SER A 571 23.16 -22.20 15.08
N TRP A 572 22.09 -22.34 15.87
CA TRP A 572 21.17 -21.22 16.11
C TRP A 572 21.86 -20.04 16.83
N THR A 573 22.94 -20.30 17.57
CA THR A 573 23.70 -19.25 18.28
C THR A 573 24.54 -18.37 17.36
N GLU A 574 24.77 -18.80 16.12
CA GLU A 574 25.46 -18.02 15.09
C GLU A 574 24.48 -17.15 14.30
N ALA A 575 23.17 -17.36 14.47
CA ALA A 575 22.12 -16.54 13.88
C ALA A 575 21.77 -15.31 14.73
N ARG A 576 21.07 -14.36 14.11
CA ARG A 576 20.59 -13.11 14.73
C ARG A 576 19.15 -13.26 15.23
N PHE A 577 18.92 -14.20 16.14
CA PHE A 577 17.62 -14.45 16.75
C PHE A 577 17.45 -13.70 18.06
N ALA A 578 16.33 -13.00 18.23
CA ALA A 578 16.03 -12.27 19.44
C ALA A 578 14.53 -12.17 19.73
N GLU A 579 14.20 -11.90 20.99
CA GLU A 579 12.86 -11.58 21.46
C GLU A 579 12.85 -10.23 22.20
N HIS A 580 11.71 -9.54 22.22
CA HIS A 580 11.56 -8.29 22.98
C HIS A 580 10.14 -8.11 23.51
N HIS A 581 9.98 -7.97 24.83
CA HIS A 581 8.68 -7.62 25.45
C HIS A 581 7.50 -8.53 25.04
N ASN A 582 7.78 -9.82 24.78
CA ASN A 582 6.76 -10.82 24.52
C ASN A 582 5.99 -11.18 25.80
N ARG A 583 4.73 -11.59 25.63
CA ARG A 583 3.80 -11.98 26.71
C ARG A 583 3.15 -13.33 26.43
N GLY A 584 2.52 -13.93 27.45
CA GLY A 584 1.84 -15.22 27.32
C GLY A 584 2.62 -16.41 27.89
N PRO A 585 2.02 -17.60 27.91
CA PRO A 585 2.61 -18.77 28.57
C PRO A 585 3.87 -19.31 27.86
N GLY A 586 4.08 -18.98 26.59
CA GLY A 586 5.28 -19.33 25.83
C GLY A 586 6.43 -18.32 25.93
N SER A 587 6.26 -17.18 26.62
CA SER A 587 7.23 -16.09 26.69
C SER A 587 7.92 -16.02 28.06
N PHE A 588 8.89 -16.90 28.29
CA PHE A 588 9.70 -16.89 29.51
C PHE A 588 11.17 -16.69 29.19
N HIS A 589 11.94 -16.25 30.17
CA HIS A 589 13.37 -16.03 30.02
C HIS A 589 14.16 -17.33 30.24
N SER A 590 15.11 -17.60 29.35
CA SER A 590 16.12 -18.65 29.49
C SER A 590 17.39 -18.22 28.74
N GLU A 591 18.50 -18.91 28.98
CA GLU A 591 19.77 -18.66 28.28
C GLU A 591 19.65 -18.87 26.76
N ASP A 592 18.78 -19.79 26.34
CA ASP A 592 18.50 -20.10 24.93
C ASP A 592 17.53 -19.11 24.26
N ARG A 593 17.27 -17.94 24.88
CA ARG A 593 16.28 -16.95 24.43
C ARG A 593 16.84 -15.53 24.49
N PRO A 594 17.71 -15.15 23.53
CA PRO A 594 18.31 -13.82 23.51
C PRO A 594 17.25 -12.73 23.55
N GLN A 595 17.42 -11.76 24.46
CA GLN A 595 16.52 -10.62 24.59
C GLN A 595 17.17 -9.39 23.97
N MET A 596 16.48 -8.74 23.04
CA MET A 596 16.90 -7.45 22.51
C MET A 596 16.63 -6.37 23.56
N SER A 597 17.60 -5.48 23.80
CA SER A 597 17.42 -4.38 24.75
C SER A 597 16.40 -3.35 24.25
N VAL A 598 15.88 -2.50 25.14
CA VAL A 598 14.97 -1.40 24.76
C VAL A 598 15.66 -0.42 23.79
N ALA A 599 16.95 -0.16 23.97
CA ALA A 599 17.70 0.76 23.12
C ALA A 599 17.89 0.20 21.71
N GLU A 600 18.24 -1.08 21.59
CA GLU A 600 18.36 -1.76 20.29
C GLU A 600 17.00 -1.90 19.62
N ALA A 601 15.95 -2.26 20.36
CA ALA A 601 14.60 -2.42 19.83
C ALA A 601 14.02 -1.11 19.24
N ALA A 602 14.54 0.07 19.65
CA ALA A 602 14.17 1.34 19.04
C ALA A 602 14.67 1.50 17.59
N GLU A 603 15.68 0.72 17.18
CA GLU A 603 16.17 0.68 15.79
C GLU A 603 15.53 -0.45 14.95
N PHE A 604 14.76 -1.34 15.58
CA PHE A 604 14.13 -2.51 14.95
C PHE A 604 12.61 -2.36 14.94
N THR A 605 12.13 -1.26 14.35
CA THR A 605 10.70 -0.99 14.17
C THR A 605 10.21 -1.40 12.78
N ARG A 606 8.89 -1.48 12.60
CA ARG A 606 8.24 -1.67 11.30
C ARG A 606 8.80 -0.69 10.25
N GLU A 607 8.95 0.58 10.61
CA GLU A 607 9.49 1.63 9.75
C GLU A 607 10.94 1.34 9.37
N ALA A 608 11.79 0.97 10.32
CA ALA A 608 13.22 0.71 10.06
C ALA A 608 13.44 -0.50 9.14
N TYR A 609 12.61 -1.55 9.27
CA TYR A 609 12.66 -2.73 8.40
C TYR A 609 12.29 -2.39 6.95
N LEU A 610 11.26 -1.55 6.78
CA LEU A 610 10.69 -1.26 5.47
C LEU A 610 11.41 -0.11 4.76
N ALA A 611 11.94 0.87 5.50
CA ALA A 611 12.55 2.06 4.92
C ALA A 611 13.71 1.75 3.98
N GLY A 612 14.64 0.86 4.34
CA GLY A 612 15.85 0.62 3.55
C GLY A 612 16.61 1.92 3.23
N ASP A 613 17.39 1.92 2.15
CA ASP A 613 18.12 3.12 1.68
C ASP A 613 17.23 4.12 0.93
N ASP A 614 16.03 3.70 0.52
CA ASP A 614 15.14 4.48 -0.32
C ASP A 614 13.97 5.14 0.42
N GLY A 615 13.74 4.82 1.69
CA GLY A 615 12.69 5.39 2.54
C GLY A 615 11.30 4.81 2.31
N TRP A 616 11.16 3.57 1.83
CA TRP A 616 9.85 2.96 1.59
C TRP A 616 9.00 2.89 2.88
N ALA A 617 7.81 3.48 2.84
CA ALA A 617 6.96 3.65 4.02
C ALA A 617 5.49 3.23 3.78
N PRO A 618 5.22 1.96 3.43
CA PRO A 618 3.86 1.48 3.14
C PRO A 618 2.92 1.54 4.36
N GLN A 619 3.48 1.60 5.58
CA GLN A 619 2.74 1.79 6.83
C GLN A 619 2.04 3.13 6.96
N LEU A 620 2.49 4.13 6.19
CA LEU A 620 1.84 5.43 6.17
C LEU A 620 0.64 5.47 5.21
N ALA A 621 0.45 4.43 4.38
CA ALA A 621 -0.73 4.34 3.52
C ALA A 621 -2.02 4.29 4.35
N GLY A 622 -3.03 5.06 3.95
CA GLY A 622 -4.30 5.27 4.65
C GLY A 622 -4.23 6.19 5.88
N THR A 623 -3.06 6.71 6.26
CA THR A 623 -2.91 7.64 7.39
C THR A 623 -3.20 9.08 6.98
N SER A 624 -3.20 10.04 7.91
CA SER A 624 -3.32 11.47 7.57
C SER A 624 -2.16 12.00 6.70
N ALA A 625 -1.04 11.28 6.63
CA ALA A 625 0.06 11.58 5.70
C ALA A 625 -0.21 11.03 4.29
N ASP A 626 -1.05 10.00 4.16
CA ASP A 626 -1.55 9.49 2.90
C ASP A 626 -2.86 10.19 2.53
N SER A 627 -2.73 11.17 1.65
CA SER A 627 -3.85 11.92 1.09
C SER A 627 -4.88 11.04 0.37
N VAL A 628 -4.55 9.81 -0.03
CA VAL A 628 -5.37 8.96 -0.92
C VAL A 628 -6.64 8.39 -0.25
N ALA A 629 -6.83 8.56 1.06
CA ALA A 629 -8.00 8.07 1.82
C ALA A 629 -9.37 8.64 1.34
N LEU A 630 -9.39 9.60 0.41
CA LEU A 630 -10.60 10.18 -0.17
C LEU A 630 -11.08 9.50 -1.46
N LEU A 631 -10.22 8.73 -2.14
CA LEU A 631 -10.60 8.01 -3.36
C LEU A 631 -11.59 6.86 -3.08
N SER A 632 -11.51 6.24 -1.89
CA SER A 632 -12.40 5.14 -1.48
C SER A 632 -13.84 5.56 -1.16
N TYR A 633 -14.13 6.87 -1.13
CA TYR A 633 -15.47 7.41 -0.91
C TYR A 633 -16.18 7.84 -2.21
N ALA A 634 -15.51 7.71 -3.36
CA ALA A 634 -16.02 8.17 -4.65
C ALA A 634 -16.60 7.04 -5.52
N GLU A 635 -16.58 5.79 -5.05
CA GLU A 635 -17.24 4.63 -5.69
C GLU A 635 -18.55 4.25 -5.02
#